data_AF-I1CCI7-F1
#
_entry.id   AF-I1CCI7-F1
#
_cell.length_a   1.000
_cell.length_b   1.000
_cell.length_c   1.000
_cell.angle_alpha   90.00
_cell.angle_beta   90.00
_cell.angle_gamma   90.00
#
_symmetry.space_group_name_H-M   'P 1'
#
loop_
_entity.id
_entity.type
_entity.pdbx_description
1 polymer ?
#
loop_
_entity_poly.entity_id
_entity_poly.type
_entity_poly.pdbx_seq_one_letter_code
_entity_poly.pdbx_strand_id
1 'polypeptide(L)'
;MKSRFMKLNVLKSMQRRRKSLSLGESSSSTIAYDYLVVGVGAQSQTFGIKGVEEYGCFFKEVWNPQEIRKKLMDSIESATLKNCYKSE
;
A
#
# COMPACT_ATOMS: atom_id res chain seq x y z
N MET A 1 -1.87 -3.22 -32.31
CA MET A 1 -2.02 -2.16 -31.28
C MET A 1 -1.44 -2.69 -29.96
N LYS A 2 -0.34 -2.13 -29.45
CA LYS A 2 0.34 -2.66 -28.24
C LYS A 2 -0.12 -1.88 -27.01
N SER A 3 -1.18 -2.34 -26.34
CA SER A 3 -1.61 -1.81 -25.05
C SER A 3 -0.83 -2.50 -23.93
N ARG A 4 -0.35 -1.75 -22.93
CA ARG A 4 0.42 -2.28 -21.79
C ARG A 4 -0.13 -1.70 -20.50
N PHE A 5 -0.66 -2.55 -19.63
CA PHE A 5 -1.16 -2.17 -18.30
C PHE A 5 0.00 -2.19 -17.30
N MET A 6 0.14 -1.13 -16.49
CA MET A 6 1.23 -0.98 -15.51
C MET A 6 0.66 -0.69 -14.12
N LYS A 7 1.18 -1.36 -13.08
CA LYS A 7 0.78 -1.15 -11.67
C LYS A 7 1.39 0.15 -11.10
N LEU A 8 0.68 0.77 -10.15
CA LEU A 8 1.04 2.03 -9.45
C LEU A 8 2.44 2.06 -8.88
N ASN A 9 2.84 0.99 -8.20
CA ASN A 9 4.09 0.96 -7.45
C ASN A 9 5.32 0.71 -8.33
N VAL A 10 5.15 0.64 -9.65
CA VAL A 10 6.26 0.39 -10.61
C VAL A 10 6.63 1.66 -11.37
N LEU A 11 5.72 2.64 -11.42
CA LEU A 11 5.87 3.89 -12.17
C LEU A 11 6.65 4.92 -11.35
N LYS A 12 7.94 5.08 -11.63
CA LYS A 12 8.81 6.05 -10.93
C LYS A 12 8.74 7.44 -11.55
N SER A 13 8.93 7.52 -12.87
CA SER A 13 8.82 8.78 -13.58
C SER A 13 8.30 8.61 -15.01
N MET A 14 7.46 9.55 -15.44
CA MET A 14 6.86 9.61 -16.76
C MET A 14 7.30 10.89 -17.47
N GLN A 15 8.01 10.75 -18.59
CA GLN A 15 8.40 11.88 -19.43
C GLN A 15 7.37 12.06 -20.56
N ARG A 16 6.38 12.92 -20.33
CA ARG A 16 5.29 13.18 -21.31
C ARG A 16 5.81 13.63 -22.68
N ARG A 17 6.87 14.47 -22.72
CA ARG A 17 7.45 14.97 -23.99
C ARG A 17 8.22 13.91 -24.78
N ARG A 18 8.89 12.98 -24.08
CA ARG A 18 9.71 11.93 -24.71
C ARG A 18 8.93 10.63 -24.94
N LYS A 19 7.63 10.60 -24.60
CA LYS A 19 6.78 9.40 -24.66
C LYS A 19 7.47 8.15 -24.07
N SER A 20 8.16 8.35 -22.96
CA SER A 20 8.94 7.32 -22.29
C SER A 20 8.56 7.22 -20.81
N LEU A 21 8.63 6.00 -20.28
CA LEU A 21 8.21 5.65 -18.93
C LEU A 21 9.34 4.85 -18.27
N SER A 22 9.77 5.28 -17.10
CA SER A 22 10.82 4.59 -16.31
C SER A 22 10.19 3.72 -15.22
N LEU A 23 10.64 2.48 -15.14
CA LEU A 23 10.13 1.49 -14.19
C LEU A 23 11.21 1.07 -13.18
N GLY A 24 10.78 0.90 -11.93
CA GLY A 24 11.61 0.36 -10.86
C GLY A 24 12.44 1.39 -10.10
N GLU A 25 12.97 0.96 -8.96
CA GLU A 25 13.70 1.78 -7.98
C GLU A 25 15.18 1.91 -8.35
N SER A 26 15.78 0.84 -8.88
CA SER A 26 17.10 0.76 -9.48
C SER A 26 17.00 0.73 -11.01
N SER A 27 17.73 1.65 -11.64
CA SER A 27 17.76 1.89 -13.09
C SER A 27 17.82 0.63 -13.96
N SER A 28 16.88 0.45 -14.90
CA SER A 28 17.24 -0.09 -16.24
C SER A 28 16.08 -0.26 -17.23
N SER A 29 14.80 -0.19 -16.86
CA SER A 29 13.72 -0.42 -17.85
C SER A 29 12.98 0.87 -18.22
N THR A 30 13.40 1.48 -19.33
CA THR A 30 12.64 2.56 -19.99
C THR A 30 11.77 1.96 -21.09
N ILE A 31 10.46 2.21 -21.02
CA ILE A 31 9.48 1.77 -22.01
C ILE A 31 8.99 2.97 -22.82
N ALA A 32 9.15 2.91 -24.14
CA ALA A 32 8.52 3.83 -25.07
C ALA A 32 7.07 3.42 -25.35
N TYR A 33 6.17 4.40 -25.51
CA TYR A 33 4.75 4.16 -25.78
C TYR A 33 4.21 5.15 -26.84
N ASP A 34 3.22 4.74 -27.62
CA ASP A 34 2.50 5.64 -28.52
C ASP A 34 1.29 6.28 -27.84
N TYR A 35 0.58 5.48 -27.06
CA TYR A 35 -0.55 5.86 -26.21
C TYR A 35 -0.37 5.25 -24.82
N LEU A 36 -0.61 6.06 -23.77
CA LEU A 36 -0.46 5.64 -22.38
C LEU A 36 -1.78 5.87 -21.63
N VAL A 37 -2.29 4.80 -21.03
CA VAL A 37 -3.43 4.85 -20.11
C VAL A 37 -2.91 4.56 -18.71
N VAL A 38 -3.12 5.50 -17.79
CA VAL A 38 -2.60 5.43 -16.42
C VAL A 38 -3.76 5.08 -15.48
N GLY A 39 -3.90 3.79 -15.14
CA GLY A 39 -4.94 3.26 -14.26
C GLY A 39 -4.40 2.79 -12.92
N VAL A 40 -3.57 3.62 -12.29
CA VAL A 40 -2.75 3.22 -11.16
C VAL A 40 -3.48 3.31 -9.80
N GLY A 41 -4.62 4.00 -9.71
CA GLY A 41 -5.31 4.19 -8.44
C GLY A 41 -4.61 5.20 -7.53
N ALA A 42 -4.86 5.13 -6.22
CA ALA A 42 -4.36 6.09 -5.23
C ALA A 42 -3.76 5.38 -4.02
N GLN A 43 -2.86 6.03 -3.27
CA GLN A 43 -2.37 5.61 -1.94
C GLN A 43 -3.33 6.10 -0.83
N SER A 44 -3.26 5.53 0.37
CA SER A 44 -4.07 6.00 1.50
C SER A 44 -3.53 7.34 2.00
N GLN A 45 -4.36 8.38 2.02
CA GLN A 45 -3.93 9.71 2.45
C GLN A 45 -4.08 9.83 3.97
N THR A 46 -2.97 10.00 4.68
CA THR A 46 -2.92 10.14 6.14
C THR A 46 -3.01 11.60 6.62
N PHE A 47 -3.14 12.54 5.67
CA PHE A 47 -3.29 13.98 5.90
C PHE A 47 -2.20 14.59 6.80
N GLY A 48 -1.03 13.94 6.89
CA GLY A 48 0.10 14.37 7.73
C GLY A 48 -0.15 14.19 9.23
N ILE A 49 -1.17 13.42 9.62
CA ILE A 49 -1.47 13.14 11.03
C ILE A 49 -0.49 12.09 11.52
N LYS A 50 0.38 12.49 12.45
CA LYS A 50 1.37 11.61 13.07
C LYS A 50 0.68 10.43 13.76
N GLY A 51 1.22 9.23 13.58
CA GLY A 51 0.69 8.00 14.17
C GLY A 51 -0.39 7.28 13.35
N VAL A 52 -0.98 7.90 12.32
CA VAL A 52 -1.99 7.21 11.49
C VAL A 52 -1.36 6.11 10.63
N GLU A 53 -0.13 6.29 10.14
CA GLU A 53 0.58 5.24 9.39
C GLU A 53 1.12 4.13 10.29
N GLU A 54 1.45 4.44 11.54
CA GLU A 54 2.07 3.51 12.49
C GLU A 54 1.02 2.66 13.23
N TYR A 55 -0.10 3.27 13.62
CA TYR A 55 -1.15 2.61 14.43
C TYR A 55 -2.44 2.36 13.64
N GLY A 56 -2.67 3.09 12.55
CA GLY A 56 -3.86 2.94 11.74
C GLY A 56 -3.83 1.65 10.92
N CYS A 57 -4.94 0.93 10.90
CA CYS A 57 -5.12 -0.20 10.00
C CYS A 57 -5.90 0.26 8.78
N PHE A 58 -5.25 0.34 7.61
CA PHE A 58 -5.92 0.71 6.36
C PHE A 58 -6.67 -0.47 5.78
N PHE A 59 -7.85 -0.28 5.20
CA PHE A 59 -8.61 -1.35 4.55
C PHE A 59 -8.53 -1.24 3.03
N LYS A 60 -7.33 -1.47 2.47
CA LYS A 60 -7.05 -1.20 1.06
C LYS A 60 -6.67 -2.45 0.27
N GLU A 61 -5.97 -3.36 0.93
CA GLU A 61 -5.44 -4.56 0.31
C GLU A 61 -6.01 -5.80 1.01
N VAL A 62 -6.09 -6.92 0.30
CA VAL A 62 -6.79 -8.13 0.78
C VAL A 62 -6.16 -8.71 2.05
N TRP A 63 -4.88 -8.43 2.31
CA TRP A 63 -4.19 -8.87 3.52
C TRP A 63 -4.47 -8.00 4.74
N ASN A 64 -4.86 -6.73 4.58
CA ASN A 64 -5.10 -5.82 5.70
C ASN A 64 -6.24 -6.30 6.64
N PRO A 65 -7.38 -6.83 6.15
CA PRO A 65 -8.42 -7.41 7.00
C PRO A 65 -7.93 -8.56 7.89
N GLN A 66 -6.98 -9.37 7.38
CA GLN A 66 -6.42 -10.49 8.13
C GLN A 66 -5.56 -9.99 9.30
N GLU A 67 -4.79 -8.92 9.07
CA GLU A 67 -4.00 -8.26 10.11
C GLU A 67 -4.88 -7.59 11.17
N ILE A 68 -5.96 -6.92 10.76
CA ILE A 68 -6.95 -6.33 11.69
C ILE A 68 -7.56 -7.41 12.58
N ARG A 69 -7.98 -8.53 11.97
CA ARG A 69 -8.54 -9.65 12.73
C ARG A 69 -7.53 -10.19 13.74
N LYS A 70 -6.26 -10.34 13.35
CA LYS A 70 -5.21 -10.81 14.26
C LYS A 70 -5.03 -9.85 15.44
N LYS A 71 -4.83 -8.55 15.19
CA LYS A 71 -4.68 -7.54 16.24
C LYS A 71 -5.88 -7.50 17.19
N LEU A 72 -7.09 -7.68 16.66
CA LEU A 72 -8.31 -7.74 17.45
C LEU A 72 -8.31 -8.98 18.37
N MET A 73 -7.99 -10.15 17.84
CA MET A 73 -7.94 -11.39 18.63
C MET A 73 -6.84 -11.33 19.70
N ASP A 74 -5.63 -10.87 19.34
CA ASP A 74 -4.51 -10.68 20.27
C ASP A 74 -4.90 -9.75 21.44
N SER A 75 -5.68 -8.70 21.15
CA SER A 75 -6.17 -7.76 22.17
C SER A 75 -7.20 -8.40 23.10
N ILE A 76 -8.10 -9.24 22.55
CA ILE A 76 -9.10 -9.97 23.33
C ILE A 76 -8.41 -11.01 24.24
N GLU A 77 -7.46 -11.77 23.71
CA GLU A 77 -6.68 -12.75 24.48
C GLU A 77 -5.85 -12.08 25.60
N SER A 78 -5.23 -10.93 25.32
CA SER A 78 -4.50 -10.17 26.34
C SER A 78 -5.43 -9.66 27.45
N ALA A 79 -6.64 -9.21 27.10
CA ALA A 79 -7.62 -8.72 28.07
C ALA A 79 -8.18 -9.84 28.95
N THR A 80 -8.46 -11.01 28.39
CA THR A 80 -8.96 -12.16 29.16
C THR A 80 -7.87 -12.71 30.09
N LEU A 81 -6.62 -12.83 29.65
CA LEU A 81 -5.53 -13.31 30.50
C LEU A 81 -5.13 -12.33 31.60
N LYS A 82 -5.18 -11.00 31.34
CA LYS A 82 -4.86 -9.99 32.36
C LYS A 82 -5.84 -9.99 33.55
N ASN A 83 -7.09 -10.38 33.33
CA ASN A 83 -8.07 -10.51 34.42
C ASN A 83 -7.84 -11.77 35.29
N CYS A 84 -6.98 -12.69 34.86
CA CYS A 84 -6.68 -13.92 35.59
C CYS A 84 -5.42 -13.83 36.49
N TYR A 85 -4.63 -12.74 36.40
CA TYR A 85 -3.41 -12.54 37.22
C TYR A 85 -3.54 -11.44 38.27
N LYS A 86 -4.72 -10.83 38.41
CA LYS A 86 -5.04 -10.04 39.62
C LYS A 86 -5.56 -10.99 40.70
N SER A 87 -4.65 -11.81 41.22
CA SER A 87 -4.78 -12.29 42.60
C SER A 87 -4.45 -11.09 43.50
N GLU A 88 -5.43 -10.64 44.27
CA GLU A 88 -5.20 -9.85 45.49
C GLU A 88 -4.23 -10.56 46.44
#